data_AF-A0A2E5I9A1-F1
#
_entry.id   AF-A0A2E5I9A1-F1
#
_cell.length_a   1.000
_cell.length_b   1.000
_cell.length_c   1.000
_cell.angle_alpha   90.00
_cell.angle_beta   90.00
_cell.angle_gamma   90.00
#
_symmetry.space_group_name_H-M   'P 1'
#
loop_
_entity.id
_entity.type
_entity.pdbx_description
1 polymer ?
#
loop_
_entity_poly.entity_id
_entity_poly.type
_entity_poly.pdbx_seq_one_letter_code
_entity_poly.pdbx_strand_id
1 'polypeptide(L)'
;MVKFDTKNLDDIRKRVKDLMPDSMHSTREEMQKTLKSGAEGMLQKLDLVTREEYDVQVNLVKECEQRIEELEKKIDSLLNSK
;
A
#
# COMPACT_ATOMS: atom_id res chain seq x y z
N MET A 1 0.74 -1.78 -11.54
CA MET A 1 -0.13 -2.96 -11.30
C MET A 1 0.05 -3.37 -9.85
N VAL A 2 -0.96 -3.17 -9.01
CA VAL A 2 -0.89 -3.45 -7.56
C VAL A 2 -0.58 -4.94 -7.35
N LYS A 3 0.62 -5.25 -6.86
CA LYS A 3 0.92 -6.60 -6.37
C LYS A 3 0.25 -6.73 -5.01
N PHE A 4 -0.89 -7.41 -4.98
CA PHE A 4 -1.53 -7.84 -3.75
C PHE A 4 -0.56 -8.75 -3.00
N ASP A 5 0.02 -8.24 -1.92
CA ASP A 5 0.91 -9.02 -1.06
C ASP A 5 0.10 -10.07 -0.32
N THR A 6 0.37 -11.35 -0.59
CA THR A 6 -0.39 -12.48 -0.02
C THR A 6 -0.26 -12.56 1.50
N LYS A 7 0.80 -11.97 2.09
CA LYS A 7 0.93 -11.83 3.54
C LYS A 7 -0.18 -10.98 4.15
N ASN A 8 -0.57 -9.90 3.47
CA ASN A 8 -1.67 -9.05 3.94
C ASN A 8 -2.99 -9.81 3.96
N LEU A 9 -3.22 -10.71 2.98
CA LEU A 9 -4.45 -11.50 2.91
C LEU A 9 -4.57 -12.52 4.06
N ASP A 10 -3.47 -13.19 4.41
CA ASP A 10 -3.45 -14.15 5.51
C ASP A 10 -3.60 -13.47 6.88
N ASP A 11 -2.99 -12.31 7.08
CA ASP A 11 -3.18 -11.50 8.29
C ASP A 11 -4.60 -10.95 8.40
N ILE A 12 -5.20 -10.56 7.26
CA ILE A 12 -6.61 -10.18 7.19
C ILE A 12 -7.50 -11.37 7.59
N ARG A 13 -7.24 -12.56 7.03
CA ARG A 13 -8.01 -13.77 7.33
C ARG A 13 -7.92 -14.18 8.79
N LYS A 14 -6.73 -14.11 9.38
CA LYS A 14 -6.50 -14.47 10.79
C LYS A 14 -7.23 -13.51 11.74
N ARG A 15 -7.15 -12.20 11.49
CA ARG A 15 -7.84 -11.20 12.31
C ARG A 15 -9.35 -11.18 12.12
N VAL A 16 -9.86 -11.49 10.92
CA VAL A 16 -11.31 -11.69 10.71
C VAL A 16 -11.81 -12.89 11.51
N LYS A 17 -11.01 -13.96 11.63
CA LYS A 17 -11.30 -15.07 12.54
C LYS A 17 -11.26 -14.63 14.01
N ASP A 18 -10.27 -13.84 14.42
CA ASP A 18 -10.14 -13.35 15.80
C ASP A 18 -11.25 -12.36 16.19
N LEU A 19 -11.85 -11.67 15.23
CA LEU A 19 -12.98 -10.75 15.40
C LEU A 19 -14.34 -11.46 15.32
N MET A 20 -14.38 -12.74 14.95
CA MET A 20 -15.60 -13.54 15.04
C MET A 20 -15.78 -13.98 16.50
N PRO A 21 -16.85 -13.55 17.21
CA PRO A 21 -17.12 -14.04 18.55
C PRO A 21 -17.48 -15.53 18.50
N ASP A 22 -16.92 -16.32 19.43
CA ASP A 22 -17.24 -17.75 19.61
C ASP A 22 -18.74 -18.00 19.84
N SER A 23 -19.48 -16.96 20.22
CA SER A 23 -20.93 -17.00 20.34
C SER A 23 -21.58 -16.65 18.99
N MET A 24 -21.95 -17.68 18.23
CA MET A 24 -23.04 -17.62 17.24
C MET A 24 -24.39 -17.15 17.84
N HIS A 25 -24.42 -16.72 19.10
CA HIS A 25 -25.56 -16.22 19.86
C HIS A 25 -25.60 -14.70 20.02
N SER A 26 -24.58 -13.95 19.56
CA SER A 26 -24.67 -12.47 19.55
C SER A 26 -25.67 -12.00 18.48
N THR A 27 -26.44 -10.97 18.80
CA THR A 27 -27.45 -10.40 17.90
C THR A 27 -26.78 -10.01 16.58
N ARG A 28 -27.38 -10.35 15.43
CA ARG A 28 -26.84 -10.09 14.07
C ARG A 28 -26.30 -8.66 13.90
N GLU A 29 -26.91 -7.70 14.58
CA GLU A 29 -26.55 -6.28 14.58
C GLU A 29 -25.22 -5.98 15.29
N GLU A 30 -24.93 -6.62 16.43
CA GLU A 30 -23.65 -6.48 17.14
C GLU A 30 -22.51 -7.11 16.35
N MET A 31 -22.77 -8.24 15.70
CA MET A 31 -21.82 -8.88 14.79
C MET A 31 -21.53 -7.98 13.58
N GLN A 32 -22.56 -7.40 12.96
CA GLN A 32 -22.39 -6.45 11.85
C GLN A 32 -21.57 -5.23 12.26
N LYS A 33 -21.81 -4.69 13.46
CA LYS A 33 -21.07 -3.54 14.00
C LYS A 33 -19.59 -3.88 14.24
N THR A 34 -19.32 -5.04 14.86
CA THR A 34 -17.95 -5.50 15.16
C THR A 34 -17.16 -5.77 13.89
N LEU A 35 -17.78 -6.43 12.90
CA LEU A 35 -17.15 -6.66 11.59
C LEU A 35 -16.87 -5.37 10.84
N LYS A 36 -17.80 -4.40 10.87
CA LYS A 36 -17.61 -3.10 10.23
C LYS A 36 -16.46 -2.32 10.87
N SER A 37 -16.44 -2.20 12.19
CA SER A 37 -15.36 -1.52 12.91
C SER A 37 -14.00 -2.24 12.75
N GLY A 38 -14.02 -3.57 12.68
CA GLY A 38 -12.85 -4.38 12.34
C GLY A 38 -12.32 -4.06 10.95
N ALA A 39 -13.18 -4.06 9.93
CA ALA A 39 -12.82 -3.74 8.56
C ALA A 39 -12.32 -2.29 8.39
N GLU A 40 -12.96 -1.33 9.04
CA GLU A 40 -12.51 0.07 9.06
C GLU A 40 -11.12 0.20 9.70
N GLY A 41 -10.89 -0.46 10.84
CA GLY A 41 -9.57 -0.50 11.48
C GLY A 41 -8.51 -1.26 10.67
N MET A 42 -8.91 -2.22 9.82
CA MET A 42 -8.01 -2.91 8.89
C MET A 42 -7.62 -2.02 7.72
N LEU A 43 -8.58 -1.31 7.13
CA LEU A 43 -8.31 -0.36 6.05
C LEU A 43 -7.40 0.79 6.51
N GLN A 44 -7.53 1.24 7.76
CA GLN A 44 -6.62 2.23 8.36
C GLN A 44 -5.21 1.68 8.66
N LYS A 45 -5.07 0.37 8.88
CA LYS A 45 -3.78 -0.28 9.19
C LYS A 45 -3.02 -0.75 7.95
N LEU A 46 -3.72 -0.93 6.84
CA LEU A 46 -3.08 -1.02 5.54
C LEU A 46 -2.54 0.39 5.25
N ASP A 47 -1.25 0.49 4.93
CA ASP A 47 -0.60 1.75 4.53
C ASP A 47 -1.10 2.16 3.13
N LEU A 48 -2.41 2.44 3.07
CA LEU A 48 -3.14 2.73 1.85
C LEU A 48 -2.78 4.15 1.46
N VAL A 49 -1.79 4.28 0.58
CA VAL A 49 -1.59 5.51 -0.16
C VAL A 49 -2.80 5.73 -1.07
N THR A 50 -3.29 6.96 -1.10
CA THR A 50 -4.30 7.34 -2.09
C THR A 50 -3.73 7.13 -3.49
N ARG A 51 -4.64 6.92 -4.46
CA ARG A 51 -4.20 6.76 -5.85
C ARG A 51 -3.44 7.99 -6.36
N GLU A 52 -3.82 9.17 -5.89
CA GLU A 52 -3.17 10.44 -6.20
C GLU A 52 -1.72 10.47 -5.68
N GLU A 53 -1.48 10.06 -4.42
CA GLU A 53 -0.13 9.99 -3.85
C GLU A 53 0.76 8.98 -4.57
N TYR A 54 0.19 7.82 -4.96
CA TYR A 54 0.92 6.84 -5.77
C TYR A 54 1.35 7.43 -7.12
N ASP A 55 0.44 8.10 -7.82
CA ASP A 55 0.72 8.69 -9.14
C ASP A 55 1.78 9.80 -9.03
N VAL A 56 1.77 10.59 -7.96
CA VAL A 56 2.83 11.59 -7.66
C VAL A 56 4.19 10.92 -7.45
N GLN A 57 4.26 9.86 -6.66
CA GLN A 57 5.52 9.13 -6.41
C GLN A 57 6.08 8.52 -7.70
N VAL A 58 5.23 7.94 -8.54
CA VAL A 58 5.64 7.38 -9.84
C VAL A 58 6.22 8.46 -10.75
N ASN A 59 5.58 9.64 -10.79
CA ASN A 59 6.08 10.76 -11.58
C ASN A 59 7.40 11.31 -11.05
N LEU A 60 7.56 11.40 -9.73
CA LEU A 60 8.82 11.82 -9.09
C LEU A 60 9.97 10.88 -9.47
N VAL A 61 9.74 9.57 -9.44
CA VAL A 61 10.76 8.58 -9.83
C VAL A 61 11.17 8.75 -11.29
N LYS A 62 10.21 8.94 -12.20
CA LYS A 62 10.51 9.20 -13.62
C LYS A 62 11.34 10.47 -13.82
N GLU A 63 11.02 11.53 -13.09
CA GLU A 63 11.78 12.78 -13.16
C GLU A 63 13.21 12.58 -12.62
N CYS A 64 13.39 11.80 -11.56
CA CYS A 64 14.70 11.43 -11.04
C CYS A 64 15.51 10.63 -12.08
N GLU A 65 14.90 9.64 -12.76
CA GLU A 65 15.55 8.88 -13.83
C GLU A 65 16.07 9.81 -14.94
N GLN A 66 15.23 10.75 -15.40
CA GLN A 66 15.62 11.73 -16.41
C GLN A 66 16.78 12.63 -15.96
N ARG A 67 16.73 13.14 -14.73
CA ARG A 67 17.81 13.98 -14.17
C ARG A 67 19.11 13.20 -14.03
N ILE A 68 19.05 11.91 -13.67
CA ILE A 68 20.24 11.04 -13.60
C ILE A 68 20.84 10.88 -15.00
N GLU A 69 20.04 10.57 -16.02
CA GLU A 69 20.55 10.44 -17.40
C GLU A 69 21.20 11.74 -17.90
N GLU A 70 20.63 12.90 -17.59
CA GLU A 70 21.23 14.20 -17.94
C GLU A 70 22.58 14.43 -17.27
N LEU A 71 22.71 14.06 -15.99
CA LEU A 71 23.95 14.17 -15.25
C LEU A 71 25.01 13.20 -15.77
N GLU A 72 24.62 11.96 -16.08
CA GLU A 72 25.50 10.96 -16.72
C GLU A 72 26.04 11.49 -18.05
N LYS A 73 25.17 12.03 -18.93
CA LYS A 73 25.59 12.64 -20.19
C LYS A 73 26.56 13.81 -20.00
N LYS A 74 26.34 14.65 -18.98
CA LYS A 74 27.26 15.76 -18.66
C LYS A 74 28.62 15.24 -18.21
N ILE A 75 28.64 14.20 -17.37
CA ILE A 75 29.88 13.56 -16.90
C ILE A 75 30.63 12.94 -18.09
N ASP A 76 29.95 12.19 -18.95
CA ASP A 76 30.56 11.59 -20.14
C ASP A 76 31.12 12.63 -21.10
N SER A 77 30.42 13.75 -21.30
CA SER A 77 30.92 14.86 -22.11
C SER A 77 32.20 15.48 -21.52
N LEU A 78 32.31 15.56 -20.19
CA LEU A 78 33.49 16.11 -19.53
C LEU A 78 34.66 15.13 -19.52
N LEU A 79 34.39 13.83 -19.41
CA LEU A 79 35.41 12.78 -19.42
C LEU A 79 35.98 12.55 -20.83
N ASN A 80 35.15 12.60 -21.88
CA ASN A 80 35.59 12.44 -23.27
C ASN A 80 36.18 13.73 -23.89
N SER A 81 36.12 14.86 -23.17
CA SER A 81 36.70 16.14 -23.58
C SER A 81 38.13 16.36 -23.02
N LYS A 82 38.76 15.33 -22.43
CA LYS A 82 40.16 15.32 -22.02
C LYS A 82 40.96 14.37 -22.90
#